data_AF-A0A961BPN7-F1
#
_entry.id   AF-A0A961BPN7-F1
#
_cell.length_a   1.000
_cell.length_b   1.000
_cell.length_c   1.000
_cell.angle_alpha   90.00
_cell.angle_beta   90.00
_cell.angle_gamma   90.00
#
_symmetry.space_group_name_H-M   'P 1'
#
loop_
_entity.id
_entity.type
_entity.pdbx_description
1 polymer ?
#
loop_
_entity_poly.entity_id
_entity_poly.type
_entity_poly.pdbx_seq_one_letter_code
_entity_poly.pdbx_strand_id
1 'polypeptide(L)'
;MSEASVTPHPRAARAASGRKGARLRTAPPAGRRSGAFVAIVALVAVLCLTGMVMVLSASSVASIEDYGSPWYQFGRQALWLGVGIVGFVVALRIDYRRWRSWTRYLLWVSLAMLVLVLVPGVGVVVNGARRWLGFGPFTVQPSEFAKLALLLFAADLLARRANRVADPQQALRPVLAVFAMMAVLVMIQPNLGTTIILFVMTFVLLFVAGVPGRQLGLLGLAAAAAGVLFAIIEPYRMRRITAFLDPWSD
;
A
#
# COMPACT_ATOMS: atom_id res chain seq x y z
N MET A 1 26.87 70.75 47.20
CA MET A 1 27.13 69.42 47.78
C MET A 1 25.80 68.88 48.29
N SER A 2 25.23 67.87 47.64
CA SER A 2 24.14 67.05 48.18
C SER A 2 24.25 65.69 47.53
N GLU A 3 24.46 64.68 48.36
CA GLU A 3 24.88 63.33 48.04
C GLU A 3 23.79 62.52 47.33
N ALA A 4 24.22 61.69 46.39
CA ALA A 4 23.45 60.56 45.89
C ALA A 4 23.70 59.34 46.79
N SER A 5 22.64 58.67 47.27
CA SER A 5 22.75 57.30 47.77
C SER A 5 21.44 56.51 47.61
N VAL A 6 21.43 55.72 46.53
CA VAL A 6 20.99 54.32 46.41
C VAL A 6 19.78 53.86 47.25
N THR A 7 18.64 53.69 46.58
CA THR A 7 17.54 52.83 47.03
C THR A 7 17.82 51.35 46.68
N PRO A 8 17.65 50.37 47.59
CA PRO A 8 17.77 48.97 47.23
C PRO A 8 16.46 48.48 46.59
N HIS A 9 16.56 47.99 45.36
CA HIS A 9 15.57 47.12 44.74
C HIS A 9 15.74 45.69 45.25
N PRO A 10 14.67 45.02 45.73
CA PRO A 10 14.60 43.58 45.65
C PRO A 10 13.42 43.17 44.76
N ARG A 11 13.66 43.21 43.44
CA ARG A 11 12.99 42.32 42.48
C ARG A 11 13.51 40.90 42.72
N ALA A 12 13.03 40.22 43.77
CA ALA A 12 13.43 38.82 44.03
C ALA A 12 12.38 37.99 44.80
N ALA A 13 11.09 38.33 44.71
CA ALA A 13 10.01 37.58 45.37
C ALA A 13 8.87 37.15 44.42
N ARG A 14 9.18 36.93 43.13
CA ARG A 14 8.23 36.37 42.15
C ARG A 14 8.93 35.39 41.20
N ALA A 15 9.47 34.30 41.74
CA ALA A 15 10.02 33.21 40.92
C ALA A 15 9.88 31.85 41.59
N ALA A 16 8.74 31.56 42.23
CA ALA A 16 8.51 30.22 42.80
C ALA A 16 7.02 29.91 43.00
N SER A 17 6.21 29.92 41.95
CA SER A 17 4.90 29.25 41.96
C SER A 17 4.29 29.27 40.56
N GLY A 18 4.45 28.18 39.81
CA GLY A 18 3.84 28.08 38.48
C GLY A 18 4.05 26.78 37.72
N ARG A 19 4.90 25.85 38.21
CA ARG A 19 4.98 24.48 37.68
C ARG A 19 4.02 23.57 38.46
N LYS A 20 2.72 23.71 38.22
CA LYS A 20 1.74 22.70 38.60
C LYS A 20 0.87 22.36 37.40
N GLY A 21 0.99 21.12 36.94
CA GLY A 21 -0.04 20.44 36.17
C GLY A 21 0.02 20.63 34.65
N ALA A 22 1.13 20.25 34.02
CA ALA A 22 1.02 19.71 32.66
C ALA A 22 0.20 18.42 32.78
N ARG A 23 -1.13 18.55 32.66
CA ARG A 23 -2.04 17.41 32.59
C ARG A 23 -1.52 16.51 31.47
N LEU A 24 -0.99 15.35 31.85
CA LEU A 24 -0.84 14.22 30.95
C LEU A 24 -2.20 14.09 30.26
N ARG A 25 -2.25 14.41 28.95
CA ARG A 25 -3.42 14.10 28.13
C ARG A 25 -3.50 12.58 28.14
N THR A 26 -4.27 12.04 29.09
CA THR A 26 -4.64 10.64 29.13
C THR A 26 -5.19 10.33 27.75
N ALA A 27 -4.62 9.31 27.09
CA ALA A 27 -5.12 8.84 25.81
C ALA A 27 -6.65 8.67 25.94
N PRO A 28 -7.43 9.09 24.93
CA PRO A 28 -8.89 8.93 25.00
C PRO A 28 -9.21 7.46 25.31
N PRO A 29 -10.22 7.20 26.17
CA PRO A 29 -10.62 5.83 26.47
C PRO A 29 -10.92 5.11 25.16
N ALA A 30 -10.62 3.79 25.11
CA ALA A 30 -10.92 2.96 23.94
C ALA A 30 -12.43 3.03 23.66
N GLY A 31 -12.83 3.96 22.80
CA GLY A 31 -14.22 4.19 22.46
C GLY A 31 -14.80 2.90 21.89
N ARG A 32 -16.07 2.61 22.25
CA ARG A 32 -16.86 1.55 21.60
C ARG A 32 -16.59 1.60 20.10
N ARG A 33 -16.10 0.50 19.52
CA ARG A 33 -15.84 0.43 18.07
C ARG A 33 -17.12 0.83 17.36
N SER A 34 -17.02 1.75 16.38
CA SER A 34 -18.20 2.26 15.67
C SER A 34 -18.98 1.11 15.03
N GLY A 35 -20.30 1.23 14.93
CA GLY A 35 -21.11 0.22 14.24
C GLY A 35 -20.63 -0.05 12.81
N ALA A 36 -20.14 0.99 12.12
CA ALA A 36 -19.51 0.87 10.81
C ALA A 36 -18.25 0.00 10.82
N PHE A 37 -17.39 0.12 11.84
CA PHE A 37 -16.22 -0.75 11.98
C PHE A 37 -16.65 -2.22 12.11
N VAL A 38 -17.64 -2.50 12.96
CA VAL A 38 -18.14 -3.87 13.15
C VAL A 38 -18.75 -4.42 11.86
N ALA A 39 -19.53 -3.61 11.15
CA ALA A 39 -20.12 -3.98 9.87
C ALA A 39 -19.06 -4.32 8.81
N ILE A 40 -17.99 -3.52 8.69
CA ILE A 40 -16.89 -3.79 7.74
C ILE A 40 -16.19 -5.09 8.09
N VAL A 41 -15.89 -5.32 9.39
CA VAL A 41 -15.24 -6.57 9.82
C VAL A 41 -16.12 -7.79 9.56
N ALA A 42 -17.43 -7.68 9.82
CA ALA A 42 -18.38 -8.74 9.54
C ALA A 42 -18.46 -9.05 8.03
N LEU A 43 -18.52 -8.01 7.19
CA LEU A 43 -18.54 -8.16 5.73
C LEU A 43 -17.27 -8.86 5.23
N VAL A 44 -16.10 -8.43 5.69
CA VAL A 44 -14.82 -9.06 5.32
C VAL A 44 -14.80 -10.53 5.76
N ALA A 45 -15.27 -10.83 6.97
CA ALA A 45 -15.34 -12.21 7.46
C ALA A 45 -16.24 -13.08 6.59
N VAL A 46 -17.43 -12.58 6.21
CA VAL A 46 -18.35 -13.29 5.30
C VAL A 46 -17.68 -13.54 3.95
N LEU A 47 -17.04 -12.54 3.35
CA LEU A 47 -16.34 -12.70 2.07
C LEU A 47 -15.21 -13.73 2.15
N CYS A 48 -14.43 -13.73 3.24
CA CYS A 48 -13.37 -14.73 3.45
C CYS A 48 -13.93 -16.15 3.62
N LEU A 49 -15.02 -16.32 4.39
CA LEU A 49 -15.64 -17.62 4.59
C LEU A 49 -16.26 -18.15 3.30
N THR A 50 -16.98 -17.32 2.56
CA THR A 50 -17.53 -17.70 1.24
C THR A 50 -16.39 -18.05 0.27
N GLY A 51 -15.30 -17.29 0.26
CA GLY A 51 -14.11 -17.63 -0.54
C GLY A 51 -13.50 -18.98 -0.16
N MET A 52 -13.48 -19.33 1.13
CA MET A 52 -13.01 -20.63 1.61
C MET A 52 -13.85 -21.79 1.07
N VAL A 53 -15.18 -21.63 1.10
CA VAL A 53 -16.12 -22.61 0.55
C VAL A 53 -15.91 -22.78 -0.96
N MET A 54 -15.71 -21.67 -1.68
CA MET A 54 -15.47 -21.71 -3.13
C MET A 54 -14.16 -22.42 -3.50
N VAL A 55 -13.08 -22.23 -2.72
CA VAL A 55 -11.82 -22.96 -2.93
C VAL A 55 -12.02 -24.46 -2.73
N LEU A 56 -12.74 -24.87 -1.69
CA LEU A 56 -13.03 -26.29 -1.47
C LEU A 56 -13.85 -26.88 -2.63
N SER A 57 -14.87 -26.16 -3.10
CA SER A 57 -15.75 -26.62 -4.17
C SER A 57 -15.02 -26.73 -5.51
N ALA A 58 -14.39 -25.65 -5.96
CA ALA A 58 -13.82 -25.55 -7.31
C ALA A 58 -12.47 -26.26 -7.48
N SER A 59 -11.68 -26.41 -6.40
CA SER A 59 -10.34 -27.00 -6.49
C SER A 59 -10.27 -28.45 -6.05
N SER A 60 -11.36 -29.03 -5.53
CA SER A 60 -11.38 -30.42 -5.02
C SER A 60 -10.97 -31.46 -6.07
N VAL A 61 -11.51 -31.36 -7.29
CA VAL A 61 -11.24 -32.31 -8.38
C VAL A 61 -9.77 -32.21 -8.84
N ALA A 62 -9.30 -31.01 -9.15
CA ALA A 62 -7.90 -30.78 -9.55
C ALA A 62 -6.89 -31.12 -8.42
N SER A 63 -7.27 -30.91 -7.15
CA SER A 63 -6.42 -31.22 -5.99
C SER A 63 -6.21 -32.72 -5.78
N ILE A 64 -7.19 -33.55 -6.17
CA ILE A 64 -7.06 -35.01 -6.10
C ILE A 64 -6.09 -35.50 -7.18
N GLU A 65 -6.19 -34.96 -8.40
CA GLU A 65 -5.32 -35.32 -9.52
C GLU A 65 -3.85 -34.90 -9.30
N ASP A 66 -3.62 -33.68 -8.82
CA ASP A 66 -2.27 -33.13 -8.68
C ASP A 66 -1.57 -33.50 -7.36
N TYR A 67 -2.32 -33.69 -6.26
CA TYR A 67 -1.78 -33.81 -4.90
C TYR A 67 -2.30 -35.01 -4.11
N GLY A 68 -3.18 -35.84 -4.69
CA GLY A 68 -3.71 -37.06 -4.05
C GLY A 68 -4.62 -36.82 -2.84
N SER A 69 -4.95 -35.56 -2.50
CA SER A 69 -5.82 -35.20 -1.39
C SER A 69 -6.70 -34.00 -1.76
N PRO A 70 -8.03 -34.06 -1.55
CA PRO A 70 -8.92 -32.91 -1.76
C PRO A 70 -8.59 -31.72 -0.84
N TRP A 71 -7.90 -31.98 0.27
CA TRP A 71 -7.69 -31.01 1.34
C TRP A 71 -6.43 -30.17 1.18
N TYR A 72 -5.57 -30.46 0.19
CA TYR A 72 -4.28 -29.80 0.07
C TYR A 72 -4.42 -28.29 -0.18
N GLN A 73 -5.19 -27.88 -1.19
CA GLN A 73 -5.42 -26.47 -1.49
C GLN A 73 -6.22 -25.76 -0.39
N PHE A 74 -7.20 -26.46 0.21
CA PHE A 74 -7.95 -25.96 1.35
C PHE A 74 -7.05 -25.69 2.56
N GLY A 75 -6.17 -26.63 2.94
CA GLY A 75 -5.25 -26.47 4.05
C GLY A 75 -4.33 -25.26 3.87
N ARG A 76 -3.81 -25.04 2.66
CA ARG A 76 -2.99 -23.87 2.33
C ARG A 76 -3.79 -22.57 2.42
N GLN A 77 -5.00 -22.55 1.89
CA GLN A 77 -5.88 -21.37 1.95
C GLN A 77 -6.24 -21.03 3.41
N ALA A 78 -6.54 -22.03 4.25
CA ALA A 78 -6.84 -21.86 5.66
C ALA A 78 -5.63 -21.32 6.43
N LEU A 79 -4.43 -21.81 6.11
CA LEU A 79 -3.19 -21.32 6.68
C LEU A 79 -2.95 -19.84 6.32
N TRP A 80 -3.10 -19.46 5.05
CA TRP A 80 -2.96 -18.06 4.62
C TRP A 80 -4.03 -17.14 5.21
N LEU A 81 -5.26 -17.63 5.37
CA LEU A 81 -6.30 -16.91 6.09
C LEU A 81 -5.91 -16.69 7.56
N GLY A 82 -5.36 -17.70 8.23
CA GLY A 82 -4.82 -17.58 9.58
C GLY A 82 -3.71 -16.54 9.70
N VAL A 83 -2.72 -16.57 8.80
CA VAL A 83 -1.67 -15.55 8.72
C VAL A 83 -2.26 -14.16 8.48
N GLY A 84 -3.26 -14.04 7.61
CA GLY A 84 -3.99 -12.79 7.36
C GLY A 84 -4.73 -12.25 8.59
N ILE A 85 -5.38 -13.12 9.37
CA ILE A 85 -6.06 -12.76 10.62
C ILE A 85 -5.04 -12.25 11.65
N VAL A 86 -3.90 -12.93 11.80
CA VAL A 86 -2.81 -12.46 12.68
C VAL A 86 -2.33 -11.08 12.23
N GLY A 87 -2.08 -10.90 10.93
CA GLY A 87 -1.70 -9.60 10.36
C GLY A 87 -2.72 -8.50 10.63
N PHE A 88 -4.01 -8.81 10.49
CA PHE A 88 -5.12 -7.89 10.79
C PHE A 88 -5.15 -7.49 12.27
N VAL A 89 -5.06 -8.45 13.19
CA VAL A 89 -5.05 -8.18 14.63
C VAL A 89 -3.84 -7.33 15.02
N VAL A 90 -2.66 -7.63 14.48
CA VAL A 90 -1.45 -6.82 14.72
C VAL A 90 -1.65 -5.40 14.19
N ALA A 91 -2.18 -5.23 12.97
CA ALA A 91 -2.45 -3.91 12.40
C ALA A 91 -3.44 -3.09 13.24
N LEU A 92 -4.47 -3.72 13.83
CA LEU A 92 -5.41 -3.07 14.75
C LEU A 92 -4.76 -2.54 16.04
N ARG A 93 -3.62 -3.10 16.45
CA ARG A 93 -2.89 -2.66 17.65
C ARG A 93 -1.90 -1.53 17.37
N ILE A 94 -1.56 -1.26 16.10
CA ILE A 94 -0.58 -0.25 15.72
C ILE A 94 -1.31 1.06 15.38
N ASP A 95 -0.97 2.13 16.11
CA ASP A 95 -1.47 3.48 15.80
C ASP A 95 -1.07 3.88 14.36
N TYR A 96 -2.07 4.26 13.55
CA TYR A 96 -1.89 4.72 12.17
C TYR A 96 -0.88 5.87 12.04
N ARG A 97 -0.66 6.67 13.10
CA ARG A 97 0.35 7.73 13.12
C ARG A 97 1.78 7.19 13.00
N ARG A 98 2.05 5.98 13.49
CA ARG A 98 3.37 5.33 13.38
C ARG A 98 3.66 4.92 11.95
N TRP A 99 2.64 4.51 11.19
CA TRP A 99 2.78 4.13 9.78
C TRP A 99 3.41 5.25 8.95
N ARG A 100 3.06 6.50 9.24
CA ARG A 100 3.64 7.69 8.63
C ARG A 100 5.16 7.78 8.78
N SER A 101 5.69 7.39 9.94
CA SER A 101 7.15 7.38 10.17
C SER A 101 7.86 6.23 9.44
N TRP A 102 7.14 5.13 9.20
CA TRP A 102 7.65 3.95 8.54
C TRP A 102 7.55 4.00 7.03
N THR A 103 6.76 4.93 6.48
CA THR A 103 6.54 5.11 5.03
C THR A 103 7.83 5.06 4.21
N ARG A 104 8.87 5.80 4.60
CA ARG A 104 10.15 5.81 3.86
C ARG A 104 10.85 4.46 3.91
N TYR A 105 10.84 3.78 5.06
CA TYR A 105 11.44 2.46 5.21
C TYR A 105 10.68 1.42 4.38
N LEU A 106 9.34 1.44 4.43
CA LEU A 106 8.50 0.53 3.67
C LEU A 106 8.70 0.71 2.15
N LEU A 107 8.91 1.96 1.70
CA LEU A 107 9.24 2.26 0.32
C LEU A 107 10.57 1.61 -0.10
N TRP A 108 11.65 1.85 0.63
CA TRP A 108 12.96 1.28 0.29
C TRP A 108 12.97 -0.25 0.37
N VAL A 109 12.34 -0.83 1.39
CA VAL A 109 12.20 -2.29 1.52
C VAL A 109 11.43 -2.86 0.34
N SER A 110 10.30 -2.24 -0.06
CA SER A 110 9.51 -2.71 -1.19
C SER A 110 10.27 -2.62 -2.52
N LEU A 111 11.04 -1.55 -2.74
CA LEU A 111 11.91 -1.39 -3.91
C LEU A 111 13.01 -2.46 -3.93
N ALA A 112 13.67 -2.67 -2.79
CA ALA A 112 14.67 -3.72 -2.65
C ALA A 112 14.08 -5.10 -2.97
N MET A 113 12.88 -5.42 -2.48
CA MET A 113 12.20 -6.68 -2.77
C MET A 113 11.82 -6.80 -4.26
N LEU A 114 11.37 -5.72 -4.90
CA LEU A 114 11.06 -5.69 -6.34
C LEU A 114 12.30 -5.90 -7.22
N VAL A 115 13.46 -5.42 -6.79
CA VAL A 115 14.74 -5.71 -7.46
C VAL A 115 15.18 -7.14 -7.16
N LEU A 116 15.09 -7.57 -5.91
CA LEU A 116 15.52 -8.89 -5.46
C LEU A 116 14.80 -10.02 -6.21
N VAL A 117 13.49 -9.86 -6.47
CA VAL A 117 12.73 -10.87 -7.21
C VAL A 117 13.15 -10.97 -8.68
N LEU A 118 13.85 -9.97 -9.25
CA LEU A 118 14.39 -10.07 -10.60
C LEU A 118 15.68 -10.91 -10.65
N VAL A 119 16.38 -11.07 -9.51
CA VAL A 119 17.66 -11.79 -9.45
C VAL A 119 17.46 -13.29 -9.72
N PRO A 120 18.18 -13.88 -10.70
CA PRO A 120 18.17 -15.32 -10.94
C PRO A 120 18.62 -16.10 -9.72
N GLY A 121 17.89 -17.17 -9.37
CA GLY A 121 18.16 -17.99 -8.19
C GLY A 121 17.44 -17.55 -6.92
N VAL A 122 16.98 -16.30 -6.83
CA VAL A 122 16.19 -15.81 -5.69
C VAL A 122 14.70 -15.79 -5.99
N GLY A 123 14.31 -15.20 -7.12
CA GLY A 123 12.91 -15.20 -7.55
C GLY A 123 12.50 -16.52 -8.21
N VAL A 124 11.33 -17.01 -7.83
CA VAL A 124 10.71 -18.23 -8.38
C VAL A 124 9.95 -17.88 -9.67
N VAL A 125 10.16 -18.69 -10.71
CA VAL A 125 9.46 -18.56 -11.98
C VAL A 125 8.17 -19.38 -11.91
N VAL A 126 7.03 -18.69 -12.03
CA VAL A 126 5.70 -19.31 -12.09
C VAL A 126 5.00 -18.80 -13.34
N ASN A 127 4.48 -19.70 -14.18
CA ASN A 127 3.82 -19.36 -15.45
C ASN A 127 4.67 -18.46 -16.36
N GLY A 128 5.97 -18.74 -16.45
CA GLY A 128 6.91 -17.98 -17.30
C GLY A 128 7.32 -16.60 -16.76
N ALA A 129 6.89 -16.20 -15.55
CA ALA A 129 7.22 -14.91 -14.96
C ALA A 129 7.84 -15.05 -13.56
N ARG A 130 8.88 -14.26 -13.29
CA ARG A 130 9.54 -14.21 -11.97
C ARG A 130 8.94 -13.10 -11.12
N ARG A 131 7.91 -13.44 -10.34
CA ARG A 131 7.11 -12.50 -9.52
C ARG A 131 7.07 -12.81 -8.03
N TRP A 132 7.55 -13.99 -7.65
CA TRP A 132 7.41 -14.53 -6.30
C TRP A 132 8.78 -14.77 -5.68
N LEU A 133 8.94 -14.40 -4.41
CA LEU A 133 10.06 -14.81 -3.57
C LEU A 133 9.63 -16.06 -2.80
N GLY A 134 10.35 -17.18 -3.01
CA GLY A 134 10.05 -18.46 -2.36
C GLY A 134 10.89 -18.68 -1.11
N PHE A 135 10.25 -19.05 -0.01
CA PHE A 135 10.87 -19.45 1.25
C PHE A 135 10.27 -20.81 1.66
N GLY A 136 10.69 -21.88 0.98
CA GLY A 136 10.11 -23.22 1.15
C GLY A 136 8.62 -23.25 0.73
N PRO A 137 7.68 -23.61 1.62
CA PRO A 137 6.25 -23.69 1.29
C PRO A 137 5.58 -22.31 1.16
N PHE A 138 6.26 -21.24 1.60
CA PHE A 138 5.75 -19.88 1.57
C PHE A 138 6.25 -19.13 0.34
N THR A 139 5.34 -18.43 -0.30
CA THR A 139 5.66 -17.52 -1.40
C THR A 139 5.18 -16.13 -1.05
N VAL A 140 6.04 -15.14 -1.26
CA VAL A 140 5.76 -13.74 -0.98
C VAL A 140 5.84 -12.96 -2.27
N GLN A 141 4.82 -12.18 -2.58
CA GLN A 141 4.79 -11.34 -3.77
C GLN A 141 5.21 -9.91 -3.42
N PRO A 142 6.41 -9.44 -3.86
CA PRO A 142 6.91 -8.10 -3.53
C PRO A 142 5.97 -6.97 -3.95
N SER A 143 5.22 -7.16 -5.03
CA SER A 143 4.31 -6.14 -5.56
C SER A 143 3.14 -5.83 -4.63
N GLU A 144 2.77 -6.73 -3.72
CA GLU A 144 1.78 -6.45 -2.67
C GLU A 144 2.29 -5.40 -1.68
N PHE A 145 3.56 -5.52 -1.26
CA PHE A 145 4.23 -4.53 -0.42
C PHE A 145 4.44 -3.22 -1.15
N ALA A 146 4.76 -3.26 -2.44
CA ALA A 146 4.92 -2.06 -3.26
C ALA A 146 3.63 -1.23 -3.34
N LYS A 147 2.45 -1.86 -3.48
CA LYS A 147 1.15 -1.16 -3.43
C LYS A 147 0.97 -0.44 -2.11
N LEU A 148 1.16 -1.11 -0.98
CA LEU A 148 1.03 -0.50 0.34
C LEU A 148 2.06 0.64 0.56
N ALA A 149 3.30 0.43 0.14
CA ALA A 149 4.36 1.43 0.27
C ALA A 149 4.07 2.68 -0.56
N LEU A 150 3.65 2.52 -1.82
CA LEU A 150 3.28 3.62 -2.70
C LEU A 150 2.07 4.38 -2.15
N LEU A 151 1.06 3.67 -1.64
CA LEU A 151 -0.14 4.25 -1.03
C LEU A 151 0.23 5.18 0.12
N LEU A 152 1.02 4.66 1.07
CA LEU A 152 1.44 5.42 2.25
C LEU A 152 2.36 6.58 1.88
N PHE A 153 3.25 6.38 0.90
CA PHE A 153 4.15 7.42 0.42
C PHE A 153 3.39 8.58 -0.23
N ALA A 154 2.52 8.27 -1.19
CA ALA A 154 1.73 9.27 -1.88
C ALA A 154 0.78 9.98 -0.89
N ALA A 155 0.10 9.24 -0.02
CA ALA A 155 -0.78 9.83 0.99
C ALA A 155 -0.03 10.76 1.96
N ASP A 156 1.14 10.34 2.49
CA ASP A 156 1.92 11.20 3.39
C ASP A 156 2.44 12.45 2.68
N LEU A 157 2.97 12.30 1.46
CA LEU A 157 3.52 13.41 0.70
C LEU A 157 2.45 14.44 0.34
N LEU A 158 1.30 13.97 -0.15
CA LEU A 158 0.16 14.83 -0.51
C LEU A 158 -0.43 15.50 0.73
N ALA A 159 -0.52 14.80 1.86
CA ALA A 159 -0.97 15.38 3.12
C ALA A 159 -0.01 16.47 3.65
N ARG A 160 1.32 16.29 3.51
CA ARG A 160 2.31 17.32 3.89
C ARG A 160 2.29 18.55 2.98
N ARG A 161 1.96 18.34 1.72
CA ARG A 161 1.98 19.37 0.67
C ARG A 161 0.57 19.81 0.26
N ALA A 162 -0.42 19.63 1.14
CA ALA A 162 -1.83 19.93 0.87
C ALA A 162 -2.05 21.35 0.28
N ASN A 163 -1.36 22.35 0.82
CA ASN A 163 -1.46 23.74 0.35
C ASN A 163 -0.83 23.99 -1.04
N ARG A 164 -0.11 23.02 -1.60
CA ARG A 164 0.63 23.11 -2.86
C ARG A 164 0.34 21.94 -3.80
N VAL A 165 -0.80 21.26 -3.62
CA VAL A 165 -1.20 20.13 -4.46
C VAL A 165 -1.43 20.54 -5.92
N ALA A 166 -1.77 21.81 -6.15
CA ALA A 166 -1.90 22.37 -7.49
C ALA A 166 -0.56 22.49 -8.24
N ASP A 167 0.58 22.59 -7.53
CA ASP A 167 1.90 22.69 -8.14
C ASP A 167 2.39 21.29 -8.58
N PRO A 168 2.49 21.03 -9.89
CA PRO A 168 2.88 19.72 -10.39
C PRO A 168 4.30 19.33 -9.98
N GLN A 169 5.20 20.30 -9.74
CA GLN A 169 6.57 20.00 -9.31
C GLN A 169 6.61 19.51 -7.87
N GLN A 170 5.68 19.97 -7.03
CA GLN A 170 5.65 19.66 -5.61
C GLN A 170 4.74 18.47 -5.28
N ALA A 171 3.68 18.21 -6.05
CA ALA A 171 2.76 17.11 -5.77
C ALA A 171 2.86 15.99 -6.81
N LEU A 172 2.62 16.31 -8.08
CA LEU A 172 2.49 15.31 -9.14
C LEU A 172 3.81 14.59 -9.43
N ARG A 173 4.87 15.35 -9.73
CA ARG A 173 6.19 14.83 -10.14
C ARG A 173 6.81 13.85 -9.13
N PRO A 174 6.88 14.13 -7.81
CA PRO A 174 7.48 13.19 -6.87
C PRO A 174 6.66 11.91 -6.70
N VAL A 175 5.32 12.00 -6.73
CA VAL A 175 4.44 10.82 -6.69
C VAL A 175 4.62 9.98 -7.95
N LEU A 176 4.59 10.62 -9.12
CA LEU A 176 4.78 9.94 -10.40
C LEU A 176 6.18 9.35 -10.55
N ALA A 177 7.22 9.97 -10.01
CA ALA A 177 8.57 9.41 -10.05
C ALA A 177 8.66 8.08 -9.30
N VAL A 178 8.10 8.02 -8.09
CA VAL A 178 8.08 6.78 -7.30
C VAL A 178 7.16 5.73 -7.93
N PHE A 179 5.98 6.13 -8.41
CA PHE A 179 5.08 5.26 -9.16
C PHE A 179 5.78 4.68 -10.39
N ALA A 180 6.39 5.52 -11.24
CA ALA A 180 7.04 5.09 -12.47
C ALA A 180 8.19 4.12 -12.20
N MET A 181 9.01 4.40 -11.18
CA MET A 181 10.08 3.49 -10.76
C MET A 181 9.54 2.10 -10.36
N MET A 182 8.48 2.05 -9.54
CA MET A 182 7.85 0.78 -9.16
C MET A 182 7.16 0.09 -10.34
N ALA A 183 6.46 0.86 -11.18
CA ALA A 183 5.77 0.36 -12.37
C ALA A 183 6.75 -0.29 -13.34
N VAL A 184 7.89 0.35 -13.63
CA VAL A 184 8.94 -0.22 -14.49
C VAL A 184 9.45 -1.55 -13.93
N LEU A 185 9.78 -1.60 -12.63
CA LEU A 185 10.25 -2.84 -11.98
C LEU A 185 9.21 -3.97 -12.08
N VAL A 186 7.92 -3.65 -11.92
CA VAL A 186 6.82 -4.62 -12.04
C VAL A 186 6.57 -5.03 -13.50
N MET A 187 6.74 -4.12 -14.46
CA MET A 187 6.61 -4.42 -15.89
C MET A 187 7.73 -5.32 -16.39
N ILE A 188 8.94 -5.22 -15.82
CA ILE A 188 10.05 -6.16 -16.10
C ILE A 188 9.73 -7.58 -15.59
N GLN A 189 8.80 -7.74 -14.64
CA GLN A 189 8.28 -9.04 -14.15
C GLN A 189 7.08 -9.56 -14.99
N PRO A 190 7.02 -9.21 -16.27
CA PRO A 190 5.83 -9.12 -17.13
C PRO A 190 4.46 -8.98 -16.43
N ASN A 191 4.28 -8.13 -15.42
CA ASN A 191 3.04 -8.06 -14.64
C ASN A 191 2.18 -6.81 -14.94
N LEU A 192 1.39 -6.88 -16.02
CA LEU A 192 0.52 -5.77 -16.43
C LEU A 192 -0.58 -5.45 -15.40
N GLY A 193 -1.24 -6.47 -14.85
CA GLY A 193 -2.35 -6.27 -13.91
C GLY A 193 -1.94 -5.49 -12.67
N THR A 194 -0.78 -5.79 -12.09
CA THR A 194 -0.28 -5.05 -10.93
C THR A 194 0.14 -3.62 -11.29
N THR A 195 0.69 -3.41 -12.49
CA THR A 195 1.02 -2.07 -12.98
C THR A 195 -0.23 -1.20 -13.12
N ILE A 196 -1.32 -1.74 -13.65
CA ILE A 196 -2.62 -1.05 -13.74
C ILE A 196 -3.15 -0.71 -12.34
N ILE A 197 -3.09 -1.64 -11.39
CA ILE A 197 -3.53 -1.39 -10.01
C ILE A 197 -2.72 -0.25 -9.37
N LEU A 198 -1.39 -0.25 -9.53
CA LEU A 198 -0.53 0.83 -9.02
C LEU A 198 -0.92 2.19 -9.64
N PHE A 199 -1.23 2.20 -10.93
CA PHE A 199 -1.66 3.41 -11.63
C PHE A 199 -3.00 3.92 -11.11
N VAL A 200 -4.02 3.07 -11.05
CA VAL A 200 -5.37 3.43 -10.58
C VAL A 200 -5.29 3.94 -9.14
N MET A 201 -4.56 3.26 -8.27
CA MET A 201 -4.38 3.67 -6.88
C MET A 201 -3.73 5.06 -6.79
N THR A 202 -2.67 5.30 -7.57
CA THR A 202 -1.97 6.59 -7.61
C THR A 202 -2.88 7.69 -8.15
N PHE A 203 -3.63 7.41 -9.22
CA PHE A 203 -4.57 8.33 -9.85
C PHE A 203 -5.67 8.75 -8.87
N VAL A 204 -6.27 7.78 -8.16
CA VAL A 204 -7.30 8.05 -7.15
C VAL A 204 -6.75 8.91 -6.02
N LEU A 205 -5.53 8.66 -5.53
CA LEU A 205 -4.91 9.49 -4.49
C LEU A 205 -4.67 10.93 -4.94
N LEU A 206 -4.19 11.12 -6.17
CA LEU A 206 -3.98 12.46 -6.75
C LEU A 206 -5.32 13.20 -6.92
N PHE A 207 -6.36 12.48 -7.36
CA PHE A 207 -7.71 13.03 -7.47
C PHE A 207 -8.26 13.45 -6.10
N VAL A 208 -8.20 12.57 -5.10
CA VAL A 208 -8.67 12.85 -3.73
C VAL A 208 -7.86 13.97 -3.06
N ALA A 209 -6.57 14.10 -3.36
CA ALA A 209 -5.75 15.18 -2.85
C ALA A 209 -6.09 16.56 -3.45
N GLY A 210 -6.88 16.62 -4.53
CA GLY A 210 -7.28 17.87 -5.18
C GLY A 210 -6.30 18.34 -6.26
N VAL A 211 -5.58 17.42 -6.92
CA VAL A 211 -4.76 17.76 -8.09
C VAL A 211 -5.67 18.31 -9.22
N PRO A 212 -5.28 19.39 -9.92
CA PRO A 212 -6.12 20.00 -10.96
C PRO A 212 -6.53 19.00 -12.03
N GLY A 213 -7.82 19.02 -12.42
CA GLY A 213 -8.38 18.08 -13.40
C GLY A 213 -7.65 18.05 -14.74
N ARG A 214 -7.07 19.18 -15.18
CA ARG A 214 -6.21 19.23 -16.38
C ARG A 214 -4.98 18.32 -16.25
N GLN A 215 -4.32 18.31 -15.10
CA GLN A 215 -3.14 17.46 -14.86
C GLN A 215 -3.54 15.98 -14.80
N LEU A 216 -4.67 15.67 -14.18
CA LEU A 216 -5.21 14.30 -14.15
C LEU A 216 -5.63 13.83 -15.54
N GLY A 217 -6.28 14.67 -16.34
CA GLY A 217 -6.64 14.36 -17.72
C GLY A 217 -5.41 14.06 -18.59
N LEU A 218 -4.36 14.88 -18.49
CA LEU A 218 -3.09 14.65 -19.17
C LEU A 218 -2.42 13.34 -18.70
N LEU A 219 -2.43 13.05 -17.40
CA LEU A 219 -1.90 11.80 -16.86
C LEU A 219 -2.67 10.59 -17.37
N GLY A 220 -4.01 10.65 -17.41
CA GLY A 220 -4.86 9.60 -17.94
C GLY A 220 -4.60 9.34 -19.42
N LEU A 221 -4.51 10.41 -20.22
CA LEU A 221 -4.20 10.32 -21.65
C LEU A 221 -2.79 9.73 -21.90
N ALA A 222 -1.79 10.17 -21.13
CA ALA A 222 -0.44 9.63 -21.21
C ALA A 222 -0.39 8.14 -20.82
N ALA A 223 -1.13 7.73 -19.79
CA ALA A 223 -1.24 6.33 -19.39
C ALA A 223 -1.95 5.47 -20.45
N ALA A 224 -3.01 5.98 -21.08
CA ALA A 224 -3.69 5.31 -22.17
C ALA A 224 -2.77 5.13 -23.39
N ALA A 225 -2.07 6.19 -23.79
CA ALA A 225 -1.10 6.14 -24.89
C ALA A 225 0.04 5.15 -24.61
N ALA A 226 0.60 5.17 -23.39
CA ALA A 226 1.61 4.21 -22.97
C ALA A 226 1.05 2.78 -22.98
N GLY A 227 -0.18 2.57 -22.50
CA GLY A 227 -0.86 1.27 -22.52
C GLY A 227 -1.02 0.69 -23.92
N VAL A 228 -1.46 1.52 -24.89
CA VAL A 228 -1.57 1.13 -26.30
C VAL A 228 -0.20 0.80 -26.89
N LEU A 229 0.81 1.65 -26.67
CA LEU A 229 2.17 1.41 -27.15
C LEU A 229 2.73 0.09 -26.61
N PHE A 230 2.57 -0.15 -25.31
CA PHE A 230 3.01 -1.38 -24.66
C PHE A 230 2.23 -2.62 -25.11
N ALA A 231 0.96 -2.47 -25.47
CA ALA A 231 0.17 -3.57 -26.03
C ALA A 231 0.69 -3.99 -27.42
N ILE A 232 1.06 -3.02 -28.26
CA ILE A 232 1.54 -3.27 -29.63
C ILE A 232 2.95 -3.87 -29.63
N ILE A 233 3.84 -3.38 -28.75
CA ILE A 233 5.24 -3.83 -28.71
C ILE A 233 5.37 -5.31 -28.33
N GLU A 234 4.46 -5.84 -27.51
CA GLU A 234 4.60 -7.19 -26.98
C GLU A 234 3.40 -8.07 -27.38
N PRO A 235 3.57 -9.01 -28.34
CA PRO A 235 2.48 -9.80 -28.90
C PRO A 235 1.65 -10.56 -27.85
N TYR A 236 2.26 -10.98 -26.75
CA TYR A 236 1.57 -11.60 -25.62
C TYR A 236 0.55 -10.67 -24.94
N ARG A 237 0.87 -9.37 -24.82
CA ARG A 237 -0.02 -8.38 -24.21
C ARG A 237 -1.20 -8.09 -25.13
N MET A 238 -0.94 -8.00 -26.44
CA MET A 238 -2.01 -7.88 -27.43
C MET A 238 -2.95 -9.09 -27.36
N ARG A 239 -2.43 -10.33 -27.33
CA ARG A 239 -3.25 -11.54 -27.19
C ARG A 239 -4.14 -11.54 -25.96
N ARG A 240 -3.68 -11.00 -24.82
CA ARG A 240 -4.53 -10.87 -23.62
C ARG A 240 -5.64 -9.84 -23.77
N ILE A 241 -5.39 -8.74 -24.48
CA ILE A 241 -6.39 -7.69 -24.72
C ILE A 241 -7.41 -8.20 -25.76
N THR A 242 -6.95 -8.85 -26.83
CA THR A 242 -7.84 -9.40 -27.86
C THR A 242 -8.66 -10.56 -27.32
N ALA A 243 -8.09 -11.48 -26.53
CA ALA A 243 -8.86 -12.54 -25.88
C ALA A 243 -9.84 -12.01 -24.83
N PHE A 244 -9.59 -10.84 -24.24
CA PHE A 244 -10.57 -10.18 -23.37
C PHE A 244 -11.74 -9.57 -24.17
N LEU A 245 -11.46 -9.03 -25.37
CA LEU A 245 -12.46 -8.43 -26.25
C LEU A 245 -13.25 -9.48 -27.05
N ASP A 246 -12.62 -10.59 -27.38
CA ASP A 246 -13.21 -11.74 -28.06
C ASP A 246 -12.84 -13.03 -27.33
N PRO A 247 -13.60 -13.41 -26.29
CA PRO A 247 -13.35 -14.60 -25.49
C PRO A 247 -13.62 -15.91 -26.23
N TRP A 248 -14.20 -15.85 -27.44
CA TRP A 248 -14.71 -17.00 -28.19
C TRP A 248 -13.89 -17.29 -29.45
N SER A 249 -12.75 -16.59 -29.64
CA SER A 249 -11.89 -16.76 -30.82
C SER A 249 -10.93 -17.96 -30.74
N ASP A 250 -11.14 -18.88 -29.80
CA ASP A 250 -10.38 -20.12 -29.64
C ASP A 250 -11.08 -21.30 -30.34
#